data_AF-A0A062V9B1-F1
#
_entry.id   AF-A0A062V9B1-F1
#
_cell.length_a   1.000
_cell.length_b   1.000
_cell.length_c   1.000
_cell.angle_alpha   90.00
_cell.angle_beta   90.00
_cell.angle_gamma   90.00
#
_symmetry.space_group_name_H-M   'P 1'
#
loop_
_entity.id
_entity.type
_entity.pdbx_description
1 polymer ?
#
loop_
_entity_poly.entity_id
_entity_poly.type
_entity_poly.pdbx_seq_one_letter_code
_entity_poly.pdbx_strand_id
1 'polypeptide(L)'
;MSDKPPSPADQKPASYGDDDMTRASGWDALLDDLFGLNVRALKTVAAALFSPARLFEAARDVDWLGRYTPSIRLVFTLIAAVVFLKFLWVNDTSGLFAYTQATMEAMGTEFPGRTPEEAARDYLAALLVTYPFSYFGVHAVFALMLNIWGKGTPLAVRIRLYFAGLLPVLLAGVLMTLVYAGLSAEALEQTMVIGFGLMLGLYFLTLYRGLGPVHRGAGRAGRSALGAVVMMGGDLVVSAVSSLWAVTLLFAGAS
;
A
#
# COMPACT_ATOMS: atom_id res chain seq x y z
N MET A 1 -50.97 19.62 36.50
CA MET A 1 -50.62 20.87 35.79
C MET A 1 -49.41 21.45 36.51
N SER A 2 -48.22 21.60 35.93
CA SER A 2 -47.79 21.68 34.53
C SER A 2 -46.32 21.26 34.44
N ASP A 3 -46.03 20.07 33.90
CA ASP A 3 -44.70 19.76 33.36
C ASP A 3 -44.56 20.53 32.06
N LYS A 4 -43.84 21.66 32.10
CA LYS A 4 -43.49 22.41 30.90
C LYS A 4 -42.06 22.03 30.52
N PRO A 5 -41.81 21.52 29.30
CA PRO A 5 -40.43 21.33 28.85
C PRO A 5 -39.73 22.69 28.78
N PRO A 6 -38.41 22.74 29.03
CA PRO A 6 -37.65 23.99 28.99
C PRO A 6 -37.71 24.65 27.61
N SER A 7 -37.79 25.97 27.61
CA SER A 7 -37.87 26.84 26.44
C SER A 7 -36.62 26.70 25.54
N PRO A 8 -36.75 26.80 24.20
CA PRO A 8 -35.61 26.75 23.27
C PRO A 8 -34.57 27.87 23.43
N ALA A 9 -34.81 28.84 24.30
CA ALA A 9 -33.99 30.03 24.47
C ALA A 9 -32.76 29.84 25.41
N ASP A 10 -32.66 28.72 26.13
CA ASP A 10 -31.54 28.44 27.05
C ASP A 10 -30.47 27.48 26.48
N GLN A 11 -30.59 27.09 25.20
CA GLN A 11 -29.51 26.38 24.52
C GLN A 11 -28.53 27.42 23.95
N LYS A 12 -27.41 27.59 24.66
CA LYS A 12 -26.21 28.23 24.10
C LYS A 12 -25.96 27.58 22.72
N PRO A 13 -25.91 28.36 21.62
CA PRO A 13 -25.55 27.78 20.33
C PRO A 13 -24.18 27.12 20.49
N ALA A 14 -24.02 25.91 19.91
CA ALA A 14 -22.74 25.25 19.87
C ALA A 14 -21.70 26.26 19.34
N SER A 15 -20.75 26.62 20.20
CA SER A 15 -19.63 27.50 19.85
C SER A 15 -18.89 26.83 18.70
N TYR A 16 -19.13 27.32 17.49
CA TYR A 16 -18.37 26.98 16.31
C TYR A 16 -17.35 28.10 16.14
N GLY A 17 -16.21 28.01 16.82
CA GLY A 17 -15.15 29.01 16.61
C GLY A 17 -14.01 29.09 17.61
N ASP A 18 -14.24 28.84 18.90
CA ASP A 18 -13.24 29.12 19.95
C ASP A 18 -13.21 27.89 20.89
N ASP A 19 -12.19 27.02 20.90
CA ASP A 19 -10.97 27.21 21.71
C ASP A 19 -9.88 26.12 21.46
N ASP A 20 -9.79 25.51 20.28
CA ASP A 20 -8.73 24.53 19.97
C ASP A 20 -7.51 25.12 19.24
N MET A 21 -7.52 26.44 18.96
CA MET A 21 -6.39 27.17 18.36
C MET A 21 -5.42 27.78 19.40
N THR A 22 -5.71 27.62 20.70
CA THR A 22 -4.95 28.29 21.78
C THR A 22 -4.29 27.33 22.77
N ARG A 23 -4.30 26.02 22.52
CA ARG A 23 -3.50 25.05 23.28
C ARG A 23 -2.45 24.41 22.39
N ALA A 24 -1.21 24.79 22.67
CA ALA A 24 0.00 24.45 21.93
C ALA A 24 0.07 25.23 20.60
N SER A 25 1.24 25.79 20.29
CA SER A 25 1.43 26.60 19.09
C SER A 25 0.94 25.82 17.86
N GLY A 26 0.48 26.50 16.79
CA GLY A 26 0.19 25.81 15.54
C GLY A 26 1.35 24.93 15.07
N TRP A 27 2.57 25.20 15.57
CA TRP A 27 3.72 24.35 15.44
C TRP A 27 3.67 23.10 16.34
N ASP A 28 3.36 23.21 17.64
CA ASP A 28 3.18 22.05 18.53
C ASP A 28 2.03 21.15 18.08
N ALA A 29 0.92 21.70 17.58
CA ALA A 29 -0.16 20.91 17.00
C ALA A 29 0.29 20.21 15.70
N LEU A 30 1.07 20.89 14.86
CA LEU A 30 1.71 20.26 13.69
C LEU A 30 2.74 19.22 14.09
N LEU A 31 3.51 19.42 15.17
CA LEU A 31 4.51 18.48 15.66
C LEU A 31 3.81 17.28 16.29
N ASP A 32 2.77 17.47 17.09
CA ASP A 32 1.93 16.38 17.60
C ASP A 32 1.19 15.65 16.48
N ASP A 33 0.80 16.33 15.40
CA ASP A 33 0.25 15.68 14.23
C ASP A 33 1.34 14.94 13.43
N LEU A 34 2.50 15.53 13.16
CA LEU A 34 3.59 14.92 12.42
C LEU A 34 4.15 13.72 13.19
N PHE A 35 4.45 13.89 14.48
CA PHE A 35 5.00 12.86 15.36
C PHE A 35 3.92 11.89 15.84
N GLY A 36 2.70 12.34 16.13
CA GLY A 36 1.58 11.47 16.54
C GLY A 36 0.98 10.66 15.39
N LEU A 37 0.95 11.18 14.16
CA LEU A 37 0.68 10.38 12.96
C LEU A 37 1.82 9.39 12.70
N ASN A 38 3.08 9.77 12.91
CA ASN A 38 4.22 8.87 12.77
C ASN A 38 4.22 7.75 13.83
N VAL A 39 3.88 8.03 15.08
CA VAL A 39 3.79 7.01 16.14
C VAL A 39 2.63 6.05 15.88
N ARG A 40 1.46 6.55 15.48
CA ARG A 40 0.32 5.68 15.11
C ARG A 40 0.63 4.87 13.85
N ALA A 41 1.31 5.44 12.87
CA ALA A 41 1.75 4.73 11.67
C ALA A 41 2.72 3.59 12.02
N LEU A 42 3.73 3.86 12.84
CA LEU A 42 4.68 2.84 13.31
C LEU A 42 3.97 1.75 14.11
N LYS A 43 3.03 2.11 14.99
CA LYS A 43 2.17 1.15 15.71
C LYS A 43 1.35 0.30 14.75
N THR A 44 0.79 0.88 13.69
CA THR A 44 0.05 0.14 12.66
C THR A 44 0.96 -0.83 11.91
N VAL A 45 2.16 -0.40 11.50
CA VAL A 45 3.14 -1.27 10.84
C VAL A 45 3.54 -2.43 11.77
N ALA A 46 3.89 -2.13 13.02
CA ALA A 46 4.24 -3.15 14.00
C ALA A 46 3.08 -4.12 14.26
N ALA A 47 1.85 -3.62 14.34
CA ALA A 47 0.67 -4.47 14.49
C ALA A 47 0.43 -5.35 13.25
N ALA A 48 0.64 -4.82 12.05
CA ALA A 48 0.52 -5.59 10.80
C ALA A 48 1.53 -6.75 10.73
N LEU A 49 2.72 -6.60 11.31
CA LEU A 49 3.74 -7.65 11.35
C LEU A 49 3.52 -8.67 12.48
N PHE A 50 3.32 -8.16 13.69
CA PHE A 50 3.41 -8.98 14.91
C PHE A 50 2.06 -9.35 15.52
N SER A 51 1.02 -8.54 15.28
CA SER A 51 -0.32 -8.80 15.82
C SER A 51 -1.47 -8.47 14.84
N PRO A 52 -1.51 -9.11 13.64
CA PRO A 52 -2.48 -8.76 12.60
C PRO A 52 -3.94 -8.83 13.06
N ALA A 53 -4.25 -9.72 14.01
CA ALA A 53 -5.60 -9.86 14.58
C ALA A 53 -6.08 -8.55 15.23
N ARG A 54 -5.21 -7.87 15.98
CA ARG A 54 -5.54 -6.59 16.65
C ARG A 54 -5.76 -5.47 15.64
N LEU A 55 -4.96 -5.46 14.56
CA LEU A 55 -5.13 -4.49 13.48
C LEU A 55 -6.44 -4.74 12.71
N PHE A 56 -6.77 -6.01 12.45
CA PHE A 56 -7.99 -6.39 11.74
C PHE A 56 -9.23 -6.09 12.58
N GLU A 57 -9.16 -6.27 13.89
CA GLU A 57 -10.21 -5.84 14.81
C GLU A 57 -10.40 -4.31 14.72
N ALA A 58 -9.32 -3.54 14.82
CA ALA A 58 -9.39 -2.09 14.71
C ALA A 58 -9.89 -1.59 13.35
N ALA A 59 -9.57 -2.27 12.25
CA ALA A 59 -10.05 -1.91 10.92
C ALA A 59 -11.58 -2.02 10.75
N ARG A 60 -12.26 -2.73 11.67
CA ARG A 60 -13.74 -2.83 11.73
C ARG A 60 -14.36 -1.64 12.45
N ASP A 61 -13.59 -0.93 13.26
CA ASP A 61 -14.00 0.31 13.91
C ASP A 61 -13.85 1.50 12.94
N VAL A 62 -14.71 2.51 13.08
CA VAL A 62 -14.69 3.70 12.20
C VAL A 62 -13.41 4.52 12.41
N ASP A 63 -13.00 4.65 13.66
CA ASP A 63 -11.87 5.50 14.08
C ASP A 63 -10.62 4.69 14.40
N TRP A 64 -10.58 3.42 13.98
CA TRP A 64 -9.44 2.52 14.20
C TRP A 64 -9.07 2.39 15.68
N LEU A 65 -10.10 2.44 16.55
CA LEU A 65 -10.00 2.45 18.02
C LEU A 65 -9.16 3.62 18.57
N GLY A 66 -8.99 4.70 17.81
CA GLY A 66 -8.10 5.81 18.14
C GLY A 66 -6.61 5.42 18.25
N ARG A 67 -6.25 4.18 17.89
CA ARG A 67 -4.94 3.58 18.17
C ARG A 67 -4.05 3.46 16.94
N TYR A 68 -4.66 3.21 15.79
CA TYR A 68 -3.95 2.87 14.56
C TYR A 68 -4.25 3.89 13.46
N THR A 69 -3.26 4.14 12.61
CA THR A 69 -3.45 4.88 11.36
C THR A 69 -4.24 4.02 10.36
N PRO A 70 -5.22 4.60 9.63
CA PRO A 70 -5.94 3.88 8.58
C PRO A 70 -5.04 3.24 7.54
N SER A 71 -5.29 1.97 7.22
CA SER A 71 -4.43 1.16 6.34
C SER A 71 -4.20 1.78 4.97
N ILE A 72 -5.24 2.31 4.32
CA ILE A 72 -5.14 2.95 3.00
C ILE A 72 -4.16 4.13 3.02
N ARG A 73 -4.20 4.97 4.07
CA ARG A 73 -3.27 6.09 4.25
C ARG A 73 -1.84 5.58 4.35
N LEU A 74 -1.62 4.53 5.12
CA LEU A 74 -0.29 3.96 5.30
C LEU A 74 0.22 3.25 4.03
N VAL A 75 -0.66 2.57 3.27
CA VAL A 75 -0.33 2.01 1.95
C VAL A 75 0.13 3.11 1.00
N PHE A 76 -0.57 4.25 0.95
CA PHE A 76 -0.14 5.39 0.16
C PHE A 76 1.25 5.89 0.57
N THR A 77 1.50 6.03 1.87
CA THR A 77 2.82 6.43 2.39
C THR A 77 3.91 5.43 2.01
N LEU A 78 3.67 4.13 2.12
CA LEU A 78 4.66 3.10 1.76
C LEU A 78 4.94 3.07 0.25
N ILE A 79 3.91 3.23 -0.59
CA ILE A 79 4.08 3.33 -2.04
C ILE A 79 4.86 4.60 -2.39
N ALA A 80 4.53 5.74 -1.80
CA ALA A 80 5.26 6.99 -1.99
C ALA A 80 6.74 6.82 -1.59
N ALA A 81 7.01 6.12 -0.49
CA ALA A 81 8.38 5.79 -0.09
C ALA A 81 9.09 4.89 -1.12
N VAL A 82 8.44 3.85 -1.65
CA VAL A 82 9.02 3.01 -2.72
C VAL A 82 9.32 3.84 -3.97
N VAL A 83 8.38 4.68 -4.42
CA VAL A 83 8.55 5.53 -5.60
C VAL A 83 9.69 6.52 -5.38
N PHE A 84 9.72 7.19 -4.22
CA PHE A 84 10.79 8.12 -3.87
C PHE A 84 12.15 7.44 -3.83
N LEU A 85 12.25 6.26 -3.19
CA LEU A 85 13.49 5.50 -3.15
C LEU A 85 13.91 5.08 -4.56
N LYS A 86 13.02 4.49 -5.36
CA LYS A 86 13.33 4.12 -6.74
C LYS A 86 13.77 5.32 -7.56
N PHE A 87 13.15 6.49 -7.39
CA PHE A 87 13.60 7.72 -8.05
C PHE A 87 15.04 8.08 -7.70
N LEU A 88 15.48 7.91 -6.45
CA LEU A 88 16.88 8.13 -6.07
C LEU A 88 17.85 7.12 -6.70
N TRP A 89 17.40 5.87 -6.87
CA TRP A 89 18.24 4.77 -7.35
C TRP A 89 18.22 4.59 -8.87
N VAL A 90 17.20 5.06 -9.57
CA VAL A 90 17.11 4.98 -11.04
C VAL A 90 18.10 5.99 -11.62
N ASN A 91 19.29 5.49 -11.93
CA ASN A 91 20.31 6.18 -12.68
C ASN A 91 21.07 5.16 -13.54
N ASP A 92 21.86 5.69 -14.46
CA ASP A 92 22.53 4.91 -15.52
C ASP A 92 23.56 3.90 -14.97
N THR A 93 23.97 4.05 -13.69
CA THR A 93 24.92 3.14 -13.02
C THR A 93 24.24 2.06 -12.16
N SER A 94 22.92 2.11 -12.03
CA SER A 94 22.17 1.20 -11.16
C SER A 94 21.93 -0.18 -11.82
N GLY A 95 21.94 -1.24 -11.01
CA GLY A 95 21.61 -2.59 -11.49
C GLY A 95 20.19 -2.69 -12.08
N LEU A 96 19.24 -1.89 -11.58
CA LEU A 96 17.88 -1.81 -12.12
C LEU A 96 17.86 -1.22 -13.54
N PHE A 97 18.62 -0.16 -13.78
CA PHE A 97 18.75 0.43 -15.11
C PHE A 97 19.42 -0.54 -16.08
N ALA A 98 20.56 -1.13 -15.70
CA ALA A 98 21.27 -2.11 -16.51
C ALA A 98 20.40 -3.32 -16.87
N TYR A 99 19.65 -3.87 -15.91
CA TYR A 99 18.69 -4.95 -16.16
C TYR A 99 17.59 -4.56 -17.14
N THR A 100 17.05 -3.34 -16.98
CA THR A 100 15.99 -2.84 -17.86
C THR A 100 16.50 -2.61 -19.27
N GLN A 101 17.68 -2.00 -19.42
CA GLN A 101 18.34 -1.81 -20.72
C GLN A 101 18.60 -3.15 -21.41
N ALA A 102 19.17 -4.13 -20.71
CA ALA A 102 19.38 -5.47 -21.26
C ALA A 102 18.07 -6.13 -21.72
N THR A 103 16.96 -5.87 -21.02
CA THR A 103 15.63 -6.32 -21.44
C THR A 103 15.16 -5.62 -22.72
N MET A 104 15.39 -4.30 -22.84
CA MET A 104 15.05 -3.54 -24.05
C MET A 104 15.84 -4.03 -25.26
N GLU A 105 17.14 -4.28 -25.09
CA GLU A 105 18.01 -4.83 -26.13
C GLU A 105 17.57 -6.25 -26.55
N ALA A 106 17.23 -7.11 -25.57
CA ALA A 106 16.81 -8.48 -25.82
C ALA A 106 15.44 -8.59 -26.51
N MET A 107 14.55 -7.60 -26.38
CA MET A 107 13.27 -7.59 -27.09
C MET A 107 13.43 -7.49 -28.61
N GLY A 108 14.58 -7.00 -29.10
CA GLY A 108 14.86 -6.92 -30.54
C GLY A 108 13.84 -6.10 -31.34
N THR A 109 13.15 -5.19 -30.67
CA THR A 109 12.13 -4.31 -31.28
C THR A 109 12.73 -2.93 -31.52
N GLU A 110 12.31 -2.25 -32.58
CA GLU A 110 12.68 -0.86 -32.81
C GLU A 110 11.84 0.05 -31.92
N PHE A 111 12.51 0.86 -31.09
CA PHE A 111 11.88 1.96 -30.36
C PHE A 111 11.98 3.21 -31.22
N PRO A 112 10.87 3.72 -31.79
CA PRO A 112 10.99 4.76 -32.80
C PRO A 112 11.62 6.02 -32.20
N GLY A 113 12.70 6.48 -32.83
CA GLY A 113 13.47 7.65 -32.42
C GLY A 113 14.28 7.51 -31.13
N ARG A 114 14.45 6.28 -30.60
CA ARG A 114 15.16 6.03 -29.33
C ARG A 114 16.15 4.88 -29.44
N THR A 115 17.27 5.03 -28.77
CA THR A 115 18.16 3.91 -28.43
C THR A 115 17.53 3.03 -27.33
N PRO A 116 17.99 1.77 -27.15
CA PRO A 116 17.53 0.93 -26.04
C PRO A 116 17.76 1.54 -24.66
N GLU A 117 18.84 2.32 -24.51
CA GLU A 117 19.15 3.08 -23.29
C GLU A 117 18.11 4.16 -23.00
N GLU A 118 17.77 4.98 -24.00
CA GLU A 118 16.73 6.01 -23.88
C GLU A 118 15.36 5.39 -23.62
N ALA A 119 15.04 4.28 -24.29
CA ALA A 119 13.81 3.54 -24.05
C ALA A 119 13.73 2.99 -22.61
N ALA A 120 14.84 2.48 -22.07
CA ALA A 120 14.90 2.01 -20.68
C ALA A 120 14.69 3.16 -19.67
N ARG A 121 15.29 4.33 -19.93
CA ARG A 121 15.12 5.53 -19.10
C ARG A 121 13.66 5.99 -19.07
N ASP A 122 13.06 6.15 -20.25
CA ASP A 122 11.66 6.58 -20.40
C ASP A 122 10.69 5.55 -19.80
N TYR A 123 10.98 4.26 -19.97
CA TYR A 123 10.20 3.17 -19.38
C TYR A 123 10.17 3.25 -17.85
N LEU A 124 11.34 3.40 -17.21
CA LEU A 124 11.44 3.47 -15.76
C LEU A 124 10.80 4.75 -15.22
N ALA A 125 10.95 5.88 -15.91
CA ALA A 125 10.29 7.13 -15.57
C ALA A 125 8.76 6.98 -15.62
N ALA A 126 8.24 6.36 -16.68
CA ALA A 126 6.81 6.06 -16.79
C ALA A 126 6.34 5.15 -15.65
N LEU A 127 7.07 4.08 -15.33
CA LEU A 127 6.71 3.18 -14.22
C LEU A 127 6.63 3.90 -12.88
N LEU A 128 7.52 4.86 -12.59
CA LEU A 128 7.46 5.64 -11.33
C LEU A 128 6.14 6.40 -11.20
N VAL A 129 5.62 6.93 -12.30
CA VAL A 129 4.37 7.70 -12.33
C VAL A 129 3.15 6.78 -12.33
N THR A 130 3.15 5.72 -13.13
CA THR A 130 1.96 4.88 -13.36
C THR A 130 1.73 3.85 -12.27
N TYR A 131 2.78 3.45 -11.53
CA TYR A 131 2.70 2.41 -10.52
C TYR A 131 1.69 2.70 -9.39
N PRO A 132 1.66 3.90 -8.74
CA PRO A 132 0.68 4.17 -7.70
C PRO A 132 -0.77 4.05 -8.19
N PHE A 133 -1.08 4.56 -9.38
CA PHE A 133 -2.43 4.50 -9.95
C PHE A 133 -2.84 3.07 -10.27
N SER A 134 -1.93 2.30 -10.88
CA SER A 134 -2.15 0.88 -11.15
C SER A 134 -2.36 0.11 -9.85
N TYR A 135 -1.55 0.38 -8.83
CA TYR A 135 -1.63 -0.26 -7.52
C TYR A 135 -2.99 -0.05 -6.88
N PHE A 136 -3.41 1.21 -6.69
CA PHE A 136 -4.69 1.51 -6.05
C PHE A 136 -5.89 1.04 -6.88
N GLY A 137 -5.85 1.21 -8.21
CA GLY A 137 -6.92 0.80 -9.09
C GLY A 137 -7.16 -0.72 -9.04
N VAL A 138 -6.10 -1.50 -9.23
CA VAL A 138 -6.17 -2.97 -9.23
C VAL A 138 -6.55 -3.49 -7.84
N HIS A 139 -5.86 -3.05 -6.78
CA HIS A 139 -6.15 -3.54 -5.43
C HIS A 139 -7.53 -3.10 -4.92
N ALA A 140 -8.06 -1.96 -5.36
CA ALA A 140 -9.44 -1.59 -5.08
C ALA A 140 -10.41 -2.63 -5.67
N VAL A 141 -10.24 -3.03 -6.93
CA VAL A 141 -11.07 -4.08 -7.56
C VAL A 141 -10.95 -5.41 -6.81
N PHE A 142 -9.73 -5.84 -6.50
CA PHE A 142 -9.49 -7.10 -5.80
C PHE A 142 -10.06 -7.09 -4.37
N ALA A 143 -10.05 -5.94 -3.69
CA ALA A 143 -10.67 -5.77 -2.38
C ALA A 143 -12.20 -5.99 -2.41
N LEU A 144 -12.86 -5.65 -3.53
CA LEU A 144 -14.30 -5.90 -3.71
C LEU A 144 -14.62 -7.38 -3.97
N MET A 145 -13.70 -8.11 -4.61
CA MET A 145 -13.87 -9.52 -4.95
C MET A 145 -13.58 -10.46 -3.78
N LEU A 146 -12.66 -10.09 -2.88
CA LEU A 146 -12.19 -10.98 -1.82
C LEU A 146 -13.14 -11.04 -0.62
N ASN A 147 -13.80 -12.18 -0.43
CA ASN A 147 -14.85 -12.39 0.58
C ASN A 147 -14.47 -13.38 1.69
N ILE A 148 -13.35 -13.11 2.38
CA ILE A 148 -12.80 -14.00 3.43
C ILE A 148 -12.97 -13.47 4.86
N TRP A 149 -13.65 -12.33 5.02
CA TRP A 149 -13.57 -11.49 6.23
C TRP A 149 -14.57 -11.83 7.35
N GLY A 150 -15.40 -12.86 7.15
CA GLY A 150 -16.52 -13.22 8.03
C GLY A 150 -17.88 -12.78 7.51
N LYS A 151 -18.94 -13.46 7.98
CA LYS A 151 -20.33 -13.14 7.60
C LYS A 151 -20.70 -11.73 8.07
N GLY A 152 -21.48 -11.03 7.24
CA GLY A 152 -21.99 -9.69 7.58
C GLY A 152 -20.97 -8.56 7.49
N THR A 153 -19.73 -8.81 7.07
CA THR A 153 -18.71 -7.74 6.94
C THR A 153 -19.13 -6.74 5.85
N PRO A 154 -19.34 -5.45 6.18
CA PRO A 154 -19.72 -4.42 5.21
C PRO A 154 -18.61 -4.12 4.20
N LEU A 155 -18.95 -3.62 3.01
CA LEU A 155 -18.00 -3.39 1.92
C LEU A 155 -16.83 -2.48 2.33
N ALA A 156 -17.11 -1.36 2.98
CA ALA A 156 -16.08 -0.42 3.45
C ALA A 156 -15.07 -1.10 4.39
N VAL A 157 -15.54 -2.01 5.25
CA VAL A 157 -14.68 -2.77 6.16
C VAL A 157 -13.84 -3.81 5.41
N ARG A 158 -14.39 -4.47 4.38
CA ARG A 158 -13.62 -5.39 3.52
C ARG A 158 -12.45 -4.69 2.85
N ILE A 159 -12.66 -3.48 2.34
CA ILE A 159 -11.61 -2.65 1.76
C ILE A 159 -10.53 -2.33 2.80
N ARG A 160 -10.91 -1.85 3.99
CA ARG A 160 -9.94 -1.56 5.07
C ARG A 160 -9.10 -2.77 5.47
N LEU A 161 -9.73 -3.93 5.60
CA LEU A 161 -9.07 -5.20 5.94
C LEU A 161 -8.15 -5.68 4.83
N TYR A 162 -8.56 -5.56 3.57
CA TYR A 162 -7.74 -5.89 2.41
C TYR A 162 -6.46 -5.05 2.42
N PHE A 163 -6.59 -3.72 2.53
CA PHE A 163 -5.43 -2.83 2.57
C PHE A 163 -4.57 -3.02 3.82
N ALA A 164 -5.14 -3.43 4.96
CA ALA A 164 -4.35 -3.79 6.14
C ALA A 164 -3.48 -5.04 5.90
N GLY A 165 -3.98 -6.01 5.12
CA GLY A 165 -3.22 -7.19 4.72
C GLY A 165 -2.07 -6.91 3.75
N LEU A 166 -2.10 -5.78 3.01
CA LEU A 166 -1.02 -5.38 2.09
C LEU A 166 0.23 -4.86 2.82
N LEU A 167 0.06 -4.34 4.03
CA LEU A 167 1.11 -3.60 4.75
C LEU A 167 2.42 -4.37 4.94
N PRO A 168 2.42 -5.66 5.35
CA PRO A 168 3.68 -6.39 5.55
C PRO A 168 4.48 -6.58 4.26
N VAL A 169 3.79 -6.81 3.14
CA VAL A 169 4.44 -6.99 1.83
C VAL A 169 4.96 -5.67 1.30
N LEU A 170 4.19 -4.58 1.42
CA LEU A 170 4.66 -3.24 1.05
C LEU A 170 5.86 -2.79 1.89
N LEU A 171 5.86 -3.07 3.19
CA LEU A 171 7.01 -2.80 4.04
C LEU A 171 8.23 -3.61 3.59
N ALA A 172 8.07 -4.89 3.30
CA ALA A 172 9.14 -5.70 2.73
C ALA A 172 9.64 -5.10 1.40
N GLY A 173 8.75 -4.60 0.55
CA GLY A 173 9.10 -3.89 -0.69
C GLY A 173 9.92 -2.63 -0.46
N VAL A 174 9.58 -1.80 0.54
CA VAL A 174 10.39 -0.63 0.94
C VAL A 174 11.79 -1.07 1.36
N LEU A 175 11.89 -2.06 2.24
CA LEU A 175 13.18 -2.57 2.73
C LEU A 175 14.02 -3.18 1.60
N MET A 176 13.41 -3.97 0.71
CA MET A 176 14.11 -4.54 -0.44
C MET A 176 14.57 -3.47 -1.42
N THR A 177 13.82 -2.37 -1.60
CA THR A 177 14.26 -1.26 -2.44
C THR A 177 15.52 -0.60 -1.92
N LEU A 178 15.71 -0.52 -0.60
CA LEU A 178 16.97 -0.05 0.00
C LEU A 178 18.15 -1.00 -0.28
N VAL A 179 17.89 -2.30 -0.35
CA VAL A 179 18.90 -3.32 -0.65
C VAL A 179 19.29 -3.30 -2.13
N TYR A 180 18.31 -3.11 -3.04
CA TYR A 180 18.53 -3.12 -4.49
C TYR A 180 19.58 -2.12 -4.97
N ALA A 181 19.75 -1.02 -4.25
CA ALA A 181 20.80 -0.03 -4.51
C ALA A 181 22.22 -0.61 -4.58
N GLY A 182 22.48 -1.70 -3.84
CA GLY A 182 23.78 -2.33 -3.74
C GLY A 182 23.91 -3.68 -4.45
N LEU A 183 22.86 -4.16 -5.14
CA LEU A 183 22.87 -5.46 -5.80
C LEU A 183 23.32 -5.38 -7.27
N SER A 184 24.06 -6.40 -7.72
CA SER A 184 24.32 -6.63 -9.14
C SER A 184 23.05 -7.09 -9.87
N ALA A 185 23.03 -7.01 -11.21
CA ALA A 185 21.91 -7.47 -12.02
C ALA A 185 21.59 -8.97 -11.81
N GLU A 186 22.61 -9.82 -11.69
CA GLU A 186 22.44 -11.26 -11.44
C GLU A 186 21.86 -11.55 -10.04
N ALA A 187 22.30 -10.80 -9.02
CA ALA A 187 21.73 -10.91 -7.68
C ALA A 187 20.26 -10.43 -7.64
N LEU A 188 19.92 -9.41 -8.43
CA LEU A 188 18.54 -8.94 -8.58
C LEU A 188 17.62 -10.04 -9.12
N GLU A 189 18.03 -10.78 -10.15
CA GLU A 189 17.24 -11.88 -10.72
C GLU A 189 16.96 -12.98 -9.68
N GLN A 190 17.98 -13.41 -8.93
CA GLN A 190 17.80 -14.41 -7.86
C GLN A 190 16.85 -13.91 -6.76
N THR A 191 16.93 -12.64 -6.39
CA THR A 191 16.01 -12.06 -5.40
C THR A 191 14.57 -11.99 -5.87
N MET A 192 14.27 -11.97 -7.18
CA MET A 192 12.90 -12.00 -7.68
C MET A 192 12.19 -13.32 -7.34
N VAL A 193 12.85 -14.46 -7.57
CA VAL A 193 12.28 -15.80 -7.28
C VAL A 193 12.03 -15.98 -5.78
N ILE A 194 13.03 -15.63 -4.96
CA ILE A 194 12.91 -15.69 -3.49
C ILE A 194 11.83 -14.70 -3.00
N GLY A 195 11.77 -13.52 -3.61
CA GLY A 195 10.79 -12.48 -3.32
C GLY A 195 9.36 -12.97 -3.49
N PHE A 196 9.05 -13.72 -4.55
CA PHE A 196 7.71 -14.28 -4.75
C PHE A 196 7.27 -15.22 -3.62
N GLY A 197 8.15 -16.15 -3.22
CA GLY A 197 7.87 -17.05 -2.10
C GLY A 197 7.67 -16.30 -0.78
N LEU A 198 8.50 -15.28 -0.53
CA LEU A 198 8.40 -14.42 0.64
C LEU A 198 7.08 -13.63 0.65
N MET A 199 6.69 -13.01 -0.45
CA MET A 199 5.44 -12.24 -0.57
C MET A 199 4.22 -13.12 -0.29
N LEU A 200 4.13 -14.28 -0.94
CA LEU A 200 3.04 -15.22 -0.72
C LEU A 200 2.99 -15.68 0.75
N GLY A 201 4.15 -15.99 1.34
CA GLY A 201 4.29 -16.36 2.74
C GLY A 201 3.84 -15.25 3.70
N LEU A 202 4.25 -14.01 3.44
CA LEU A 202 3.86 -12.84 4.23
C LEU A 202 2.35 -12.59 4.16
N TYR A 203 1.75 -12.65 2.97
CA TYR A 203 0.29 -12.53 2.84
C TYR A 203 -0.44 -13.63 3.59
N PHE A 204 -0.04 -14.88 3.37
CA PHE A 204 -0.65 -16.02 4.03
C PHE A 204 -0.57 -15.89 5.55
N LEU A 205 0.60 -15.57 6.08
CA LEU A 205 0.85 -15.48 7.52
C LEU A 205 0.07 -14.33 8.16
N THR A 206 0.02 -13.18 7.49
CA THR A 206 -0.72 -12.00 7.93
C THR A 206 -2.21 -12.31 8.00
N LEU A 207 -2.78 -12.90 6.95
CA LEU A 207 -4.18 -13.29 6.90
C LEU A 207 -4.48 -14.42 7.90
N TYR A 208 -3.62 -15.43 8.01
CA TYR A 208 -3.82 -16.55 8.91
C TYR A 208 -3.85 -16.13 10.38
N ARG A 209 -2.96 -15.21 10.77
CA ARG A 209 -2.97 -14.62 12.11
C ARG A 209 -4.14 -13.64 12.27
N GLY A 210 -4.41 -12.82 11.27
CA GLY A 210 -5.45 -11.79 11.28
C GLY A 210 -6.88 -12.33 11.35
N LEU A 211 -7.15 -13.45 10.67
CA LEU A 211 -8.48 -14.08 10.60
C LEU A 211 -8.77 -15.00 11.79
N GLY A 212 -7.82 -15.21 12.71
CA GLY A 212 -7.98 -16.06 13.89
C GLY A 212 -9.22 -15.78 14.74
N PRO A 213 -9.64 -14.52 14.97
CA PRO A 213 -10.86 -14.21 15.72
C PRO A 213 -12.15 -14.61 15.00
N VAL A 214 -12.14 -14.77 13.67
CA VAL A 214 -13.35 -14.96 12.84
C VAL A 214 -13.46 -16.39 12.30
N HIS A 215 -12.33 -17.06 12.07
CA HIS A 215 -12.25 -18.39 11.49
C HIS A 215 -11.28 -19.28 12.27
N ARG A 216 -11.53 -20.59 12.30
CA ARG A 216 -10.70 -21.58 13.00
C ARG A 216 -10.28 -22.74 12.09
N GLY A 217 -9.23 -23.44 12.49
CA GLY A 217 -8.77 -24.69 11.86
C GLY A 217 -8.51 -24.58 10.35
N ALA A 218 -8.87 -25.63 9.62
CA ALA A 218 -8.70 -25.72 8.17
C ALA A 218 -9.45 -24.61 7.40
N GLY A 219 -10.62 -24.19 7.90
CA GLY A 219 -11.40 -23.10 7.31
C GLY A 219 -10.67 -21.75 7.34
N ARG A 220 -9.81 -21.52 8.34
CA ARG A 220 -8.91 -20.36 8.42
C ARG A 220 -7.77 -20.47 7.43
N ALA A 221 -7.12 -21.64 7.38
CA ALA A 221 -5.99 -21.89 6.48
C ALA A 221 -6.39 -21.70 5.01
N GLY A 222 -7.48 -22.33 4.56
CA GLY A 222 -7.94 -22.23 3.17
C GLY A 222 -8.31 -20.80 2.76
N ARG A 223 -8.95 -20.02 3.65
CA ARG A 223 -9.27 -18.60 3.40
C ARG A 223 -8.03 -17.72 3.34
N SER A 224 -7.03 -18.02 4.16
CA SER A 224 -5.77 -17.28 4.18
C SER A 224 -4.94 -17.58 2.93
N ALA A 225 -4.94 -18.83 2.47
CA ALA A 225 -4.33 -19.24 1.21
C ALA A 225 -5.02 -18.57 0.02
N LEU A 226 -6.35 -18.61 -0.04
CA LEU A 226 -7.12 -17.92 -1.08
C LEU A 226 -6.81 -16.42 -1.10
N GLY A 227 -6.84 -15.76 0.07
CA GLY A 227 -6.53 -14.34 0.15
C GLY A 227 -5.10 -14.02 -0.27
N ALA A 228 -4.12 -14.85 0.10
CA ALA A 228 -2.73 -14.66 -0.31
C ALA A 228 -2.55 -14.77 -1.82
N VAL A 229 -3.16 -15.79 -2.44
CA VAL A 229 -3.15 -15.96 -3.91
C VAL A 229 -3.84 -14.79 -4.60
N VAL A 230 -4.99 -14.33 -4.09
CA VAL A 230 -5.72 -13.19 -4.67
C VAL A 230 -4.91 -11.90 -4.54
N MET A 231 -4.29 -11.63 -3.38
CA MET A 231 -3.49 -10.42 -3.17
C MET A 231 -2.21 -10.42 -4.02
N MET A 232 -1.51 -11.56 -4.09
CA MET A 232 -0.37 -11.74 -4.98
C MET A 232 -0.76 -11.64 -6.47
N GLY A 233 -1.92 -12.19 -6.84
CA GLY A 233 -2.49 -12.01 -8.17
C GLY A 233 -2.77 -10.54 -8.47
N GLY A 234 -3.22 -9.78 -7.47
CA GLY A 234 -3.34 -8.32 -7.53
C GLY A 234 -1.99 -7.67 -7.86
N ASP A 235 -0.93 -7.99 -7.13
CA ASP A 235 0.42 -7.44 -7.39
C ASP A 235 0.93 -7.76 -8.80
N LEU A 236 0.68 -8.99 -9.29
CA LEU A 236 1.04 -9.39 -10.66
C LEU A 236 0.27 -8.57 -11.71
N VAL A 237 -1.03 -8.35 -11.50
CA VAL A 237 -1.85 -7.51 -12.38
C VAL A 237 -1.39 -6.05 -12.31
N VAL A 238 -1.01 -5.54 -11.14
CA VAL A 238 -0.40 -4.20 -11.02
C VAL A 238 0.85 -4.09 -11.87
N SER A 239 1.74 -5.08 -11.80
CA SER A 239 2.96 -5.12 -12.63
C SER A 239 2.62 -5.11 -14.12
N ALA A 240 1.70 -5.97 -14.56
CA ALA A 240 1.30 -6.05 -15.95
C ALA A 240 0.65 -4.76 -16.48
N VAL A 241 -0.26 -4.15 -15.69
CA VAL A 241 -0.91 -2.89 -16.06
C VAL A 241 0.09 -1.73 -16.11
N SER A 242 0.99 -1.64 -15.13
CA SER A 242 2.02 -0.60 -15.10
C SER A 242 2.97 -0.71 -16.30
N SER A 243 3.41 -1.93 -16.62
CA SER A 243 4.25 -2.21 -17.80
C SER A 243 3.52 -1.90 -19.10
N LEU A 244 2.24 -2.26 -19.21
CA LEU A 244 1.44 -1.93 -20.39
C LEU A 244 1.36 -0.41 -20.60
N TRP A 245 1.09 0.36 -19.53
CA TRP A 245 1.07 1.82 -19.61
C TRP A 245 2.42 2.38 -20.04
N ALA A 246 3.51 1.90 -19.43
CA ALA A 246 4.86 2.37 -19.75
C ALA A 246 5.22 2.09 -21.23
N VAL A 247 4.93 0.89 -21.73
CA VAL A 247 5.11 0.54 -23.14
C VAL A 247 4.23 1.41 -24.04
N THR A 248 2.94 1.58 -23.73
CA THR A 248 2.05 2.43 -24.53
C THR A 248 2.56 3.87 -24.60
N LEU A 249 3.07 4.42 -23.50
CA LEU A 249 3.63 5.78 -23.47
C LEU A 249 4.91 5.91 -24.30
N LEU A 250 5.78 4.89 -24.29
CA LEU A 250 6.98 4.85 -25.13
C LEU A 250 6.64 4.95 -26.62
N PHE A 251 5.64 4.18 -27.08
CA PHE A 251 5.24 4.16 -28.50
C PHE A 251 4.36 5.37 -28.88
N ALA A 252 3.56 5.90 -27.95
CA ALA A 252 2.75 7.10 -28.20
C ALA A 252 3.57 8.39 -28.25
N GLY A 253 4.68 8.47 -27.49
CA GLY A 253 5.58 9.62 -27.48
C GLY A 253 6.59 9.65 -28.64
N ALA A 254 6.36 8.86 -29.69
CA ALA A 254 7.22 8.76 -30.87
C ALA A 254 6.61 9.35 -32.15
N SER A 255 5.44 10.00 -32.03
CA SER A 255 4.76 10.75 -33.10
C SER A 255 4.99 12.24 -33.01
#